data_AF-A0A317ZHA4-F1
#
_entry.id   AF-A0A317ZHA4-F1
#
_cell.length_a   1.000
_cell.length_b   1.000
_cell.length_c   1.000
_cell.angle_alpha   90.00
_cell.angle_beta   90.00
_cell.angle_gamma   90.00
#
_symmetry.space_group_name_H-M   'P 1'
#
loop_
_entity.id
_entity.type
_entity.pdbx_description
1 polymer ?
#
loop_
_entity_poly.entity_id
_entity_poly.type
_entity_poly.pdbx_seq_one_letter_code
_entity_poly.pdbx_strand_id
1 'polypeptide(L)'
;MEDDDFETSSAGGLVPLALAILAIVLGGAGLYFGLTASQRLNPLSDSLEAGSSSTARLEKEISALDTQIAELSAQNAELDKALSRVRLYSNQSEQAVKQLVPNVQENRDQIVKLAGRVNELISNGVRPAPAATESSREEVPATTSTRTTPTPEESTATGTYTIQTGDTFAKIAAKLDVGLQALLDANPGADPRRLRIGQVINVPAN
;
A
#
# COMPACT_ATOMS: atom_id res chain seq x y z
N MET A 1 -56.84 -66.64 22.56
CA MET A 1 -56.03 -67.81 22.21
C MET A 1 -56.80 -68.56 21.15
N GLU A 2 -56.95 -67.93 19.98
CA GLU A 2 -55.90 -67.81 18.93
C GLU A 2 -55.54 -69.20 18.43
N ASP A 3 -55.90 -69.48 17.18
CA ASP A 3 -54.92 -69.46 16.10
C ASP A 3 -55.68 -69.61 14.77
N ASP A 4 -55.66 -68.52 13.99
CA ASP A 4 -55.75 -68.58 12.53
C ASP A 4 -54.55 -69.37 12.02
N ASP A 5 -54.74 -70.25 11.04
CA ASP A 5 -53.74 -70.40 9.99
C ASP A 5 -54.39 -70.96 8.71
N PHE A 6 -54.24 -70.18 7.66
CA PHE A 6 -54.93 -70.31 6.38
C PHE A 6 -54.32 -71.46 5.55
N GLU A 7 -55.14 -72.48 5.33
CA GLU A 7 -54.94 -73.51 4.30
C GLU A 7 -55.08 -72.90 2.89
N THR A 8 -53.93 -72.86 2.21
CA THR A 8 -53.66 -73.05 0.79
C THR A 8 -54.76 -72.74 -0.24
N SER A 9 -54.44 -71.81 -1.16
CA SER A 9 -55.06 -71.76 -2.48
C SER A 9 -54.01 -71.63 -3.59
N SER A 10 -54.02 -72.66 -4.43
CA SER A 10 -53.67 -72.71 -5.86
C SER A 10 -53.32 -71.37 -6.52
N ALA A 11 -52.04 -71.19 -6.86
CA ALA A 11 -51.61 -70.30 -7.93
C ALA A 11 -50.54 -71.00 -8.78
N GLY A 12 -50.98 -71.54 -9.91
CA GLY A 12 -50.17 -72.27 -10.87
C GLY A 12 -49.06 -71.44 -11.54
N GLY A 13 -48.03 -72.15 -11.97
CA GLY A 13 -47.13 -71.79 -13.07
C GLY A 13 -46.03 -70.76 -12.81
N LEU A 14 -46.19 -69.82 -11.88
CA LEU A 14 -45.26 -68.69 -11.76
C LEU A 14 -44.13 -68.87 -10.74
N VAL A 15 -44.31 -69.74 -9.75
CA VAL A 15 -43.29 -69.97 -8.70
C VAL A 15 -41.98 -70.53 -9.25
N PRO A 16 -41.94 -71.58 -10.11
CA PRO A 16 -40.67 -72.12 -10.60
C PRO A 16 -39.97 -71.17 -11.59
N LEU A 17 -40.73 -70.41 -12.40
CA LEU A 17 -40.16 -69.43 -13.33
C LEU A 17 -39.58 -68.23 -12.57
N ALA A 18 -40.28 -67.74 -11.53
CA ALA A 18 -39.77 -66.68 -10.67
C ALA A 18 -38.50 -67.12 -9.93
N LEU A 19 -38.45 -68.36 -9.44
CA LEU A 19 -37.24 -68.95 -8.82
C LEU A 19 -36.09 -69.10 -9.81
N ALA A 20 -36.36 -69.49 -11.07
CA ALA A 20 -35.35 -69.59 -12.11
C ALA A 20 -34.80 -68.22 -12.51
N ILE A 21 -35.66 -67.20 -12.67
CA ILE A 21 -35.24 -65.82 -12.95
C ILE A 21 -34.45 -65.26 -11.76
N LEU A 22 -34.90 -65.50 -10.53
CA LEU A 22 -34.18 -65.11 -9.31
C LEU A 22 -32.81 -65.78 -9.25
N ALA A 23 -32.70 -67.07 -9.56
CA ALA A 23 -31.42 -67.79 -9.57
C ALA A 23 -30.47 -67.28 -10.66
N ILE A 24 -30.97 -66.91 -11.83
CA ILE A 24 -30.16 -66.32 -12.91
C ILE A 24 -29.68 -64.91 -12.53
N VAL A 25 -30.55 -64.08 -11.95
CA VAL A 25 -30.19 -62.73 -11.50
C VAL A 25 -29.20 -62.79 -10.33
N LEU A 26 -29.41 -63.71 -9.39
CA LEU A 26 -28.52 -63.91 -8.24
C LEU A 26 -27.18 -64.54 -8.65
N GLY A 27 -27.20 -65.47 -9.60
CA GLY A 27 -26.00 -66.06 -10.20
C GLY A 27 -25.20 -65.05 -11.03
N GLY A 28 -25.89 -64.20 -11.81
CA GLY A 28 -25.29 -63.11 -12.57
C GLY A 28 -24.70 -62.03 -11.66
N ALA A 29 -25.39 -61.65 -10.58
CA ALA A 29 -24.89 -60.73 -9.57
C ALA A 29 -23.73 -61.33 -8.78
N GLY A 30 -23.78 -62.62 -8.43
CA GLY A 30 -22.69 -63.34 -7.77
C GLY A 30 -21.44 -63.47 -8.65
N LEU A 31 -21.59 -63.73 -9.95
CA LEU A 31 -20.49 -63.73 -10.91
C LEU A 31 -19.96 -62.31 -11.18
N TYR A 32 -20.82 -61.30 -11.29
CA TYR A 32 -20.41 -59.90 -11.44
C TYR A 32 -19.64 -59.42 -10.21
N PHE A 33 -20.14 -59.71 -9.01
CA PHE A 33 -19.48 -59.38 -7.76
C PHE A 33 -18.22 -60.21 -7.55
N GLY A 34 -18.23 -61.50 -7.91
CA GLY A 34 -17.07 -62.39 -7.87
C GLY A 34 -15.96 -61.98 -8.83
N LEU A 35 -16.31 -61.55 -10.05
CA LEU A 35 -15.35 -61.02 -11.03
C LEU A 35 -14.82 -59.63 -10.61
N THR A 36 -15.69 -58.78 -10.05
CA THR A 36 -15.30 -57.46 -9.53
C THR A 36 -14.47 -57.57 -8.23
N ALA A 37 -14.73 -58.57 -7.40
CA ALA A 37 -13.94 -58.88 -6.21
C ALA A 37 -12.61 -59.56 -6.58
N SER A 38 -12.59 -60.42 -7.61
CA SER A 38 -11.36 -61.03 -8.12
C SER A 38 -10.43 -60.02 -8.80
N GLN A 39 -10.95 -58.89 -9.28
CA GLN A 39 -10.15 -57.74 -9.73
C GLN A 39 -9.60 -56.88 -8.57
N ARG A 40 -10.05 -57.11 -7.32
CA ARG A 40 -9.60 -56.39 -6.12
C ARG A 40 -8.72 -57.22 -5.18
N LEU A 41 -8.46 -58.48 -5.50
CA LEU A 41 -7.56 -59.35 -4.74
C LEU A 41 -6.16 -59.45 -5.36
N ASN A 42 -5.70 -58.34 -5.96
CA ASN A 42 -4.28 -58.04 -6.20
C ASN A 42 -4.10 -56.51 -6.34
N PRO A 43 -3.44 -55.79 -5.41
CA PRO A 43 -3.11 -56.19 -4.05
C PRO A 43 -3.53 -55.16 -2.97
N LEU A 44 -3.85 -55.66 -1.77
CA LEU A 44 -3.90 -54.84 -0.55
C LEU A 44 -2.50 -54.29 -0.14
N SER A 45 -1.42 -54.68 -0.83
CA SER A 45 -0.07 -54.10 -0.63
C SER A 45 0.05 -52.68 -1.17
N ASP A 46 -0.67 -52.32 -2.23
CA ASP A 46 -0.66 -50.95 -2.76
C ASP A 46 -1.39 -49.99 -1.82
N SER A 47 -2.39 -50.47 -1.06
CA SER A 47 -3.09 -49.65 -0.05
C SER A 47 -2.30 -49.44 1.25
N LEU A 48 -1.28 -50.25 1.53
CA LEU A 48 -0.37 -50.04 2.66
C LEU A 48 0.74 -49.02 2.28
N GLU A 49 1.18 -49.03 1.02
CA GLU A 49 2.01 -47.98 0.41
C GLU A 49 1.22 -46.67 0.15
N ALA A 50 -0.07 -46.77 -0.19
CA ALA A 50 -0.97 -45.61 -0.29
C ALA A 50 -1.31 -45.02 1.09
N GLY A 51 -1.39 -45.87 2.13
CA GLY A 51 -1.55 -45.44 3.52
C GLY A 51 -0.32 -44.68 4.02
N SER A 52 0.89 -45.22 3.82
CA SER A 52 2.14 -44.56 4.22
C SER A 52 2.40 -43.27 3.42
N SER A 53 2.05 -43.24 2.14
CA SER A 53 2.14 -42.02 1.33
C SER A 53 1.03 -41.00 1.64
N SER A 54 -0.15 -41.44 2.08
CA SER A 54 -1.20 -40.52 2.59
C SER A 54 -0.79 -39.92 3.93
N THR A 55 -0.22 -40.69 4.86
CA THR A 55 0.33 -40.15 6.11
C THR A 55 1.50 -39.21 5.86
N ALA A 56 2.39 -39.53 4.92
CA ALA A 56 3.49 -38.64 4.54
C ALA A 56 3.00 -37.34 3.87
N ARG A 57 1.92 -37.41 3.08
CA ARG A 57 1.25 -36.23 2.51
C ARG A 57 0.62 -35.36 3.60
N LEU A 58 -0.09 -35.98 4.55
CA LEU A 58 -0.68 -35.29 5.70
C LEU A 58 0.40 -34.63 6.57
N GLU A 59 1.51 -35.30 6.83
CA GLU A 59 2.62 -34.75 7.61
C GLU A 59 3.29 -33.57 6.90
N LYS A 60 3.47 -33.66 5.57
CA LYS A 60 3.94 -32.54 4.74
C LYS A 60 2.96 -31.36 4.77
N GLU A 61 1.66 -31.64 4.71
CA GLU A 61 0.62 -30.63 4.76
C GLU A 61 0.56 -29.95 6.14
N ILE A 62 0.64 -30.72 7.23
CA ILE A 62 0.74 -30.20 8.60
C ILE A 62 1.96 -29.28 8.74
N SER A 63 3.14 -29.71 8.26
CA SER A 63 4.34 -28.87 8.29
C SER A 63 4.20 -27.59 7.45
N ALA A 64 3.50 -27.67 6.32
CA ALA A 64 3.17 -26.50 5.52
C ALA A 64 2.16 -25.56 6.22
N LEU A 65 1.21 -26.10 6.98
CA LEU A 65 0.31 -25.30 7.83
C LEU A 65 1.07 -24.64 8.99
N ASP A 66 1.98 -25.34 9.67
CA ASP A 66 2.81 -24.76 10.73
C ASP A 66 3.65 -23.58 10.20
N THR A 67 4.22 -23.75 9.01
CA THR A 67 4.96 -22.67 8.33
C THR A 67 4.05 -21.47 8.04
N GLN A 68 2.83 -21.71 7.57
CA GLN A 68 1.85 -20.64 7.33
C GLN A 68 1.43 -19.95 8.63
N ILE A 69 1.25 -20.68 9.73
CA ILE A 69 0.91 -20.10 11.04
C ILE A 69 2.06 -19.20 11.53
N ALA A 70 3.31 -19.67 11.41
CA ALA A 70 4.48 -18.88 11.77
C ALA A 70 4.57 -17.59 10.95
N GLU A 71 4.38 -17.68 9.63
CA GLU A 71 4.37 -16.53 8.73
C GLU A 71 3.24 -15.55 9.05
N LEU A 72 2.02 -16.05 9.29
CA LEU A 72 0.88 -15.20 9.66
C LEU A 72 1.11 -14.49 11.00
N SER A 73 1.79 -15.15 11.95
CA SER A 73 2.18 -14.53 13.22
C SER A 73 3.22 -13.42 13.02
N ALA A 74 4.16 -13.61 12.10
CA ALA A 74 5.15 -12.59 11.75
C ALA A 74 4.50 -11.38 11.06
N GLN A 75 3.53 -11.61 10.18
CA GLN A 75 2.74 -10.55 9.54
C GLN A 75 1.93 -9.74 10.57
N ASN A 76 1.30 -10.40 11.53
CA ASN A 76 0.60 -9.71 12.62
C ASN A 76 1.55 -8.86 13.47
N ALA A 77 2.74 -9.35 13.78
CA ALA A 77 3.75 -8.57 14.51
C ALA A 77 4.24 -7.35 13.72
N GLU A 78 4.36 -7.45 12.40
CA GLU A 78 4.72 -6.30 11.56
C GLU A 78 3.56 -5.30 11.45
N LEU A 79 2.31 -5.78 11.38
CA LEU A 79 1.12 -4.93 11.42
C LEU A 79 1.06 -4.11 12.72
N ASP A 80 1.39 -4.71 13.86
CA ASP A 80 1.45 -4.00 15.15
C ASP A 80 2.52 -2.90 15.17
N LYS A 81 3.68 -3.15 14.57
CA LYS A 81 4.72 -2.12 14.40
C LYS A 81 4.26 -1.00 13.48
N ALA A 82 3.59 -1.34 12.37
CA ALA A 82 3.06 -0.36 11.43
C ALA A 82 2.02 0.54 12.12
N LEU A 83 1.09 -0.04 12.88
CA LEU A 83 0.11 0.71 13.67
C LEU A 83 0.76 1.61 14.71
N SER A 84 1.79 1.12 15.41
CA SER A 84 2.54 1.91 16.38
C SER A 84 3.21 3.12 15.73
N ARG A 85 3.79 2.91 14.54
CA ARG A 85 4.41 3.99 13.75
C ARG A 85 3.39 5.04 13.30
N VAL A 86 2.23 4.60 12.82
CA VAL A 86 1.13 5.50 12.42
C VAL A 86 0.65 6.34 13.60
N ARG A 87 0.44 5.73 14.77
CA ARG A 87 0.05 6.44 16.00
C ARG A 87 1.09 7.50 16.40
N LEU A 88 2.38 7.17 16.31
CA LEU A 88 3.45 8.11 16.61
C LEU A 88 3.40 9.33 15.68
N TYR A 89 3.29 9.12 14.37
CA TYR A 89 3.20 10.21 13.40
C TYR A 89 1.95 11.07 13.63
N SER A 90 0.81 10.45 13.92
CA SER A 90 -0.43 11.17 14.24
C SER A 90 -0.22 12.11 15.43
N ASN A 91 0.27 11.58 16.55
CA ASN A 91 0.49 12.36 17.77
C ASN A 91 1.51 13.50 17.54
N GLN A 92 2.59 13.23 16.81
CA GLN A 92 3.58 14.24 16.47
C GLN A 92 2.99 15.38 15.62
N SER A 93 2.17 15.04 14.63
CA SER A 93 1.52 16.03 13.76
C SER A 93 0.54 16.91 14.52
N GLU A 94 -0.27 16.34 15.43
CA GLU A 94 -1.18 17.11 16.28
C GLU A 94 -0.42 18.07 17.19
N GLN A 95 0.70 17.63 17.78
CA GLN A 95 1.55 18.49 18.60
C GLN A 95 2.17 19.62 17.78
N ALA A 96 2.65 19.34 16.57
CA ALA A 96 3.18 20.36 15.68
C ALA A 96 2.10 21.40 15.35
N VAL A 97 0.91 20.97 14.96
CA VAL A 97 -0.22 21.88 14.68
C VAL A 97 -0.56 22.72 15.91
N LYS A 98 -0.60 22.12 17.10
CA LYS A 98 -0.87 22.84 18.36
C LYS A 98 0.15 23.94 18.67
N GLN A 99 1.41 23.76 18.26
CA GLN A 99 2.46 24.77 18.39
C GLN A 99 2.39 25.84 17.27
N LEU A 100 1.97 25.44 16.07
CA LEU A 100 1.86 26.33 14.91
C LEU A 100 0.68 27.30 15.01
N VAL A 101 -0.47 26.86 15.53
CA VAL A 101 -1.67 27.70 15.66
C VAL A 101 -1.42 29.04 16.37
N PRO A 102 -0.83 29.10 17.57
CA PRO A 102 -0.60 30.38 18.25
C PRO A 102 0.36 31.29 17.47
N ASN A 103 1.40 30.73 16.85
CA ASN A 103 2.37 31.51 16.08
C ASN A 103 1.74 32.14 14.83
N VAL A 104 0.88 31.39 14.13
CA VAL A 104 0.14 31.91 12.97
C VAL A 104 -0.82 33.02 13.40
N GLN A 105 -1.48 32.85 14.55
CA GLN A 105 -2.39 33.86 15.08
C GLN A 105 -1.64 35.13 15.48
N GLU A 106 -0.51 35.01 16.16
CA GLU A 106 0.34 36.15 16.52
C GLU A 106 0.83 36.89 15.26
N ASN A 107 1.33 36.16 14.28
CA ASN A 107 1.78 36.74 13.02
C ASN A 107 0.63 37.47 12.30
N ARG A 108 -0.57 36.88 12.27
CA ARG A 108 -1.78 37.52 11.75
C ARG A 108 -2.05 38.85 12.46
N ASP A 109 -2.00 38.88 13.79
CA ASP A 109 -2.27 40.08 14.58
C ASP A 109 -1.21 41.17 14.32
N GLN A 110 0.07 40.77 14.17
CA GLN A 110 1.15 41.66 13.78
C GLN A 110 0.93 42.29 12.40
N ILE A 111 0.47 41.51 11.42
CA ILE A 111 0.13 42.00 10.07
C ILE A 111 -1.00 43.02 10.14
N VAL A 112 -2.06 42.75 10.92
CA VAL A 112 -3.18 43.68 11.11
C VAL A 112 -2.69 44.98 11.77
N LYS A 113 -1.83 44.89 12.77
CA LYS A 113 -1.24 46.07 13.44
C LYS A 113 -0.36 46.89 12.48
N LEU A 114 0.44 46.22 11.64
CA LEU A 114 1.24 46.89 10.62
C LEU A 114 0.34 47.60 9.61
N ALA A 115 -0.72 46.97 9.14
CA ALA A 115 -1.69 47.59 8.24
C ALA A 115 -2.34 48.84 8.86
N GLY A 116 -2.68 48.80 10.15
CA GLY A 116 -3.16 49.97 10.89
C GLY A 116 -2.14 51.12 10.92
N ARG A 117 -0.86 50.83 11.21
CA ARG A 117 0.22 51.83 11.16
C ARG A 117 0.40 52.44 9.77
N VAL A 118 0.32 51.62 8.72
CA VAL A 118 0.40 52.11 7.34
C VAL A 118 -0.78 53.04 7.04
N ASN A 119 -1.99 52.69 7.46
CA ASN A 119 -3.16 53.53 7.30
C ASN A 119 -3.01 54.89 8.03
N GLU A 120 -2.48 54.88 9.25
CA GLU A 120 -2.18 56.12 10.00
C GLU A 120 -1.14 57.00 9.31
N LEU A 121 -0.08 56.41 8.73
CA LEU A 121 0.93 57.17 7.98
C LEU A 121 0.34 57.86 6.74
N ILE A 122 -0.61 57.20 6.07
CA ILE A 122 -1.32 57.76 4.90
C ILE A 122 -2.27 58.88 5.37
N SER A 123 -2.97 58.70 6.50
CA SER A 123 -3.87 59.71 7.06
C SER A 123 -3.15 60.94 7.60
N ASN A 124 -1.96 60.79 8.18
CA ASN A 124 -1.18 61.91 8.71
C ASN A 124 -0.42 62.70 7.64
N GLY A 125 -0.37 62.19 6.40
CA GLY A 125 0.24 62.83 5.24
C GLY A 125 1.76 62.91 5.34
N VAL A 126 2.45 62.69 4.22
CA VAL A 126 3.84 63.14 4.06
C VAL A 126 3.83 64.66 4.17
N ARG A 127 4.07 65.19 5.37
CA ARG A 127 4.35 66.63 5.54
C ARG A 127 5.69 66.90 4.86
N PRO A 128 5.76 67.76 3.84
CA PRO A 128 7.06 68.27 3.40
C PRO A 128 7.69 68.97 4.60
N ALA A 129 8.93 68.61 4.93
CA ALA A 129 9.73 69.36 5.89
C ALA A 129 9.73 70.84 5.47
N PRO A 130 9.60 71.80 6.39
CA PRO A 130 9.67 73.21 6.03
C PRO A 130 11.05 73.46 5.41
N ALA A 131 11.05 74.09 4.24
CA ALA A 131 12.24 74.46 3.51
C ALA A 131 13.15 75.32 4.41
N ALA A 132 14.24 74.73 4.90
CA ALA A 132 15.43 75.48 5.26
C ALA A 132 16.26 75.62 3.98
N THR A 133 16.24 76.82 3.41
CA THR A 133 17.29 77.30 2.50
C THR A 133 18.64 77.17 3.19
N GLU A 134 19.57 76.42 2.61
CA GLU A 134 20.99 76.78 2.63
C GLU A 134 21.74 76.12 1.48
N SER A 135 22.38 76.99 0.71
CA SER A 135 23.29 76.74 -0.40
C SER A 135 24.63 76.22 0.13
N SER A 136 25.15 75.12 -0.39
CA SER A 136 26.57 75.00 -0.80
C SER A 136 26.83 73.70 -1.56
N ARG A 137 27.68 73.84 -2.57
CA ARG A 137 28.08 72.92 -3.63
C ARG A 137 29.47 72.40 -3.31
N GLU A 138 29.65 71.08 -3.27
CA GLU A 138 30.92 70.35 -3.40
C GLU A 138 30.55 68.86 -3.27
N GLU A 139 30.96 67.86 -4.03
CA GLU A 139 31.87 67.65 -5.16
C GLU A 139 31.61 66.18 -5.56
N VAL A 140 31.55 65.87 -6.85
CA VAL A 140 31.47 64.46 -7.31
C VAL A 140 32.87 63.86 -7.19
N PRO A 141 33.03 62.55 -6.92
CA PRO A 141 33.27 61.72 -8.10
C PRO A 141 32.56 60.37 -8.09
N ALA A 142 32.27 59.94 -9.31
CA ALA A 142 31.74 58.65 -9.69
C ALA A 142 32.77 57.54 -9.49
N THR A 143 32.30 56.35 -9.09
CA THR A 143 32.91 55.08 -9.47
C THR A 143 31.81 54.11 -9.91
N THR A 144 31.74 53.97 -11.23
CA THR A 144 31.51 52.74 -12.01
C THR A 144 31.22 51.46 -11.21
N SER A 145 30.07 50.85 -11.46
CA SER A 145 29.96 49.39 -11.46
C SER A 145 29.09 48.95 -12.62
N THR A 146 29.80 48.43 -13.60
CA THR A 146 29.38 47.70 -14.78
C THR A 146 28.30 46.67 -14.47
N ARG A 147 27.17 46.78 -15.17
CA ARG A 147 26.16 45.73 -15.27
C ARG A 147 26.69 44.66 -16.22
N THR A 148 27.41 43.69 -15.68
CA THR A 148 27.75 42.45 -16.38
C THR A 148 26.51 41.56 -16.45
N THR A 149 26.05 41.35 -17.67
CA THR A 149 25.27 40.19 -18.10
C THR A 149 26.07 38.91 -17.83
N PRO A 150 25.48 37.87 -17.24
CA PRO A 150 25.79 36.49 -17.60
C PRO A 150 24.56 35.97 -18.38
N THR A 151 24.65 35.75 -19.69
CA THR A 151 25.12 34.51 -20.32
C THR A 151 24.64 33.28 -19.54
N PRO A 152 23.67 32.50 -20.06
CA PRO A 152 23.25 31.24 -19.45
C PRO A 152 24.40 30.25 -19.61
N GLU A 153 25.17 30.06 -18.54
CA GLU A 153 26.07 28.92 -18.44
C GLU A 153 25.26 27.73 -17.92
N GLU A 154 25.35 26.64 -18.66
CA GLU A 154 24.79 25.34 -18.36
C GLU A 154 25.18 24.90 -16.95
N SER A 155 24.28 25.09 -15.97
CA SER A 155 24.42 24.47 -14.65
C SER A 155 24.14 22.99 -14.77
N THR A 156 25.21 22.25 -15.03
CA THR A 156 25.34 20.80 -14.93
C THR A 156 24.62 20.29 -13.69
N ALA A 157 23.72 19.31 -13.88
CA ALA A 157 23.01 18.62 -12.82
C ALA A 157 24.01 18.07 -11.78
N THR A 158 23.92 18.53 -10.54
CA THR A 158 24.84 18.12 -9.47
C THR A 158 24.13 17.12 -8.57
N GLY A 159 23.86 15.95 -9.14
CA GLY A 159 23.41 14.78 -8.39
C GLY A 159 22.05 14.25 -8.78
N THR A 160 21.73 13.09 -8.21
CA THR A 160 20.49 12.36 -8.44
C THR A 160 19.85 12.02 -7.11
N TYR A 161 18.52 12.12 -7.03
CA TYR A 161 17.74 11.78 -5.85
C TYR A 161 16.74 10.66 -6.17
N THR A 162 16.73 9.62 -5.35
CA THR A 162 15.73 8.54 -5.46
C THR A 162 14.52 8.86 -4.59
N ILE A 163 13.37 9.00 -5.23
CA ILE A 163 12.11 9.36 -4.57
C ILE A 163 11.70 8.28 -3.56
N GLN A 164 11.38 8.72 -2.34
CA GLN A 164 10.91 7.87 -1.27
C GLN A 164 9.40 8.04 -1.05
N THR A 165 8.81 7.15 -0.27
CA THR A 165 7.39 7.17 0.07
C THR A 165 7.00 8.49 0.73
N GLY A 166 6.05 9.21 0.14
CA GLY A 166 5.51 10.47 0.67
C GLY A 166 6.27 11.73 0.28
N ASP A 167 7.31 11.61 -0.56
CA ASP A 167 7.99 12.75 -1.14
C ASP A 167 7.13 13.44 -2.22
N THR A 168 7.34 14.75 -2.34
CA THR A 168 6.82 15.58 -3.43
C THR A 168 7.94 16.47 -3.93
N PHE A 169 7.87 16.98 -5.16
CA PHE A 169 8.88 17.93 -5.66
C PHE A 169 9.08 19.13 -4.72
N ALA A 170 8.00 19.65 -4.12
CA ALA A 170 8.10 20.75 -3.15
C ALA A 170 8.87 20.35 -1.87
N LYS A 171 8.63 19.14 -1.35
CA LYS A 171 9.36 18.64 -0.17
C LYS A 171 10.81 18.33 -0.48
N ILE A 172 11.09 17.77 -1.66
CA ILE A 172 12.45 17.46 -2.11
C ILE A 172 13.24 18.76 -2.34
N ALA A 173 12.62 19.73 -3.02
CA ALA A 173 13.19 21.06 -3.24
C ALA A 173 13.57 21.73 -1.91
N ALA A 174 12.66 21.74 -0.93
CA ALA A 174 12.93 22.28 0.40
C ALA A 174 13.99 21.49 1.18
N LYS A 175 14.04 20.16 1.04
CA LYS A 175 15.06 19.31 1.69
C LYS A 175 16.46 19.52 1.14
N LEU A 176 16.56 19.75 -0.17
CA LEU A 176 17.83 19.87 -0.89
C LEU A 176 18.26 21.33 -1.07
N ASP A 177 17.50 22.28 -0.52
CA ASP A 177 17.71 23.72 -0.66
C ASP A 177 17.83 24.16 -2.14
N VAL A 178 17.03 23.53 -3.02
CA VAL A 178 16.99 23.86 -4.45
C VAL A 178 15.65 24.50 -4.80
N GLY A 179 15.66 25.38 -5.80
CA GLY A 179 14.43 25.98 -6.32
C GLY A 179 13.49 24.93 -6.92
N LEU A 180 12.20 24.96 -6.55
CA LEU A 180 11.19 24.06 -7.12
C LEU A 180 11.15 24.14 -8.66
N GLN A 181 11.24 25.35 -9.20
CA GLN A 181 11.23 25.57 -10.64
C GLN A 181 12.46 24.94 -11.31
N ALA A 182 13.66 25.16 -10.75
CA ALA A 182 14.89 24.55 -11.25
C ALA A 182 14.84 23.00 -11.20
N LEU A 183 14.23 22.43 -10.15
CA LEU A 183 14.06 20.99 -10.01
C LEU A 183 13.07 20.41 -11.04
N LEU A 184 12.03 21.18 -11.43
CA LEU A 184 11.11 20.79 -12.50
C LEU A 184 11.77 20.90 -13.88
N ASP A 185 12.51 21.98 -14.13
CA ASP A 185 13.24 22.19 -15.38
C ASP A 185 14.33 21.14 -15.60
N ALA A 186 14.98 20.66 -14.53
CA ALA A 186 15.92 19.54 -14.59
C ALA A 186 15.26 18.18 -14.89
N ASN A 187 13.93 18.08 -14.76
CA ASN A 187 13.18 16.83 -14.89
C ASN A 187 11.89 16.99 -15.75
N PRO A 188 12.00 17.37 -17.04
CA PRO A 188 10.84 17.68 -17.89
C PRO A 188 9.91 16.47 -18.13
N GLY A 189 10.39 15.24 -17.92
CA GLY A 189 9.60 14.01 -18.04
C GLY A 189 8.92 13.55 -16.74
N ALA A 190 9.18 14.21 -15.62
CA ALA A 190 8.61 13.83 -14.33
C ALA A 190 7.36 14.68 -14.03
N ASP A 191 6.19 14.03 -13.95
CA ASP A 191 4.96 14.70 -13.53
C ASP A 191 4.94 14.84 -12.00
N PRO A 192 4.84 16.07 -11.45
CA PRO A 192 4.85 16.29 -10.01
C PRO A 192 3.71 15.64 -9.25
N ARG A 193 2.62 15.32 -9.95
CA ARG A 193 1.44 14.64 -9.39
C ARG A 193 1.53 13.12 -9.50
N ARG A 194 2.52 12.58 -10.22
CA ARG A 194 2.66 11.14 -10.50
C ARG A 194 4.07 10.63 -10.25
N LEU A 195 4.68 11.11 -9.17
CA LEU A 195 5.98 10.62 -8.71
C LEU A 195 5.88 9.15 -8.30
N ARG A 196 6.81 8.32 -8.77
CA ARG A 196 6.90 6.91 -8.40
C ARG A 196 7.97 6.72 -7.33
N ILE A 197 7.68 5.90 -6.33
CA ILE A 197 8.67 5.50 -5.32
C ILE A 197 9.78 4.71 -6.04
N GLY A 198 11.05 5.03 -5.72
CA GLY A 198 12.21 4.45 -6.39
C GLY A 198 12.58 5.13 -7.71
N GLN A 199 11.80 6.10 -8.20
CA GLN A 199 12.15 6.90 -9.36
C GLN A 199 13.35 7.80 -9.04
N VAL A 200 14.33 7.80 -9.93
CA VAL A 200 15.48 8.70 -9.83
C VAL A 200 15.16 10.01 -10.55
N ILE A 201 15.40 11.13 -9.89
CA ILE A 201 15.28 12.48 -10.45
C ILE A 201 16.63 13.19 -10.39
N ASN A 202 16.86 14.09 -11.34
CA ASN A 202 18.04 14.93 -11.39
C ASN A 202 17.89 16.11 -10.43
N VAL A 203 18.95 16.46 -9.72
CA VAL A 203 18.97 17.60 -8.81
C VAL A 203 19.89 18.67 -9.42
N PRO A 204 19.40 19.88 -9.71
CA PRO A 204 20.24 20.96 -10.24
C PRO A 204 21.23 21.46 -9.18
N ALA A 205 22.36 22.02 -9.62
CA ALA A 205 23.23 22.81 -8.74
C ALA A 205 22.45 24.03 -8.21
N ASN A 206 22.68 24.39 -6.95
CA ASN A 206 22.16 25.63 -6.37
C ASN A 206 23.00 26.83 -6.83
#